data_AF-A0A7J3ZQ79-F1
#
_entry.id   AF-A0A7J3ZQ79-F1
#
_cell.length_a   1.000
_cell.length_b   1.000
_cell.length_c   1.000
_cell.angle_alpha   90.00
_cell.angle_beta   90.00
_cell.angle_gamma   90.00
#
_symmetry.space_group_name_H-M   'P 1'
#
loop_
_entity.id
_entity.type
_entity.pdbx_description
1 polymer ?
#
loop_
_entity_poly.entity_id
_entity_poly.type
_entity_poly.pdbx_seq_one_letter_code
_entity_poly.pdbx_strand_id
1 'polypeptide(L)'
;MEKQFRIRQPIVCVLGHVDTGKTLLLDQIRKTSVQAREVGGMTQHIGASFFPMETLKEIAGPFLKMIGGEIRIPGLLVIDTPGHE
;
A
#
# COMPACT_ATOMS: atom_id res chain seq x y z
N MET A 1 35.24 0.14 6.25
CA MET A 1 34.06 0.46 5.41
C MET A 1 32.82 0.04 6.18
N GLU A 2 32.03 1.00 6.65
CA GLU A 2 30.76 0.70 7.31
C GLU A 2 29.81 0.02 6.32
N LYS A 3 29.31 -1.17 6.66
CA LYS A 3 28.19 -1.78 5.93
C LYS A 3 26.95 -0.93 6.18
N GLN A 4 26.62 -0.05 5.24
CA GLN A 4 25.35 0.67 5.25
C GLN A 4 24.23 -0.38 5.08
N PHE A 5 23.58 -0.76 6.18
CA PHE A 5 22.41 -1.63 6.15
C PHE A 5 21.30 -0.90 5.37
N ARG A 6 21.10 -1.29 4.11
CA ARG A 6 19.97 -0.81 3.32
C ARG A 6 18.70 -1.48 3.85
N ILE A 7 17.88 -0.71 4.54
CA ILE A 7 16.58 -1.17 5.02
C ILE A 7 15.73 -1.52 3.80
N ARG A 8 15.17 -2.74 3.79
CA ARG A 8 14.25 -3.19 2.74
C ARG A 8 12.87 -2.61 2.97
N GLN A 9 12.08 -2.51 1.91
CA GLN A 9 10.67 -2.15 2.02
C GLN A 9 9.94 -3.16 2.92
N PRO A 10 9.19 -2.68 3.93
CA PRO A 10 8.25 -3.52 4.64
C PRO A 10 7.21 -4.10 3.69
N ILE A 11 6.81 -5.34 3.96
CA ILE A 11 5.70 -5.98 3.26
C ILE A 11 4.45 -5.79 4.12
N VAL A 12 3.44 -5.17 3.55
CA VAL A 12 2.18 -4.83 4.22
C VAL A 12 1.06 -5.60 3.54
N CYS A 13 0.22 -6.27 4.32
CA CYS A 13 -0.97 -6.94 3.80
C CYS A 13 -2.21 -6.16 4.25
N VAL A 14 -3.14 -5.90 3.33
CA VAL A 14 -4.41 -5.24 3.65
C VAL A 14 -5.48 -6.30 3.87
N LEU A 15 -5.99 -6.39 5.10
CA LEU A 15 -7.00 -7.36 5.51
C LEU A 15 -8.31 -6.66 5.87
N GLY A 16 -9.42 -7.40 5.85
CA GLY A 16 -10.75 -6.90 6.21
C GLY A 16 -11.88 -7.66 5.51
N HIS A 17 -13.10 -7.49 6.02
CA HIS A 17 -14.31 -8.13 5.48
C HIS A 17 -14.57 -7.78 4.01
N VAL A 18 -15.41 -8.55 3.33
CA VAL A 18 -15.85 -8.25 1.96
C VAL A 18 -16.45 -6.83 1.92
N ASP A 19 -16.24 -6.11 0.82
CA ASP A 19 -16.76 -4.76 0.57
C ASP A 19 -16.31 -3.63 1.52
N THR A 20 -15.33 -3.84 2.40
CA THR A 20 -14.76 -2.76 3.24
C THR A 20 -13.85 -1.78 2.49
N GLY A 21 -13.77 -1.87 1.16
CA GLY A 21 -13.03 -0.92 0.32
C GLY A 21 -11.51 -1.09 0.33
N LYS A 22 -10.99 -2.29 0.67
CA LYS A 22 -9.54 -2.59 0.65
C LYS A 22 -8.89 -2.24 -0.70
N THR A 23 -9.46 -2.79 -1.78
CA THR A 23 -9.02 -2.58 -3.16
C THR A 23 -9.18 -1.13 -3.59
N LEU A 24 -10.29 -0.50 -3.19
CA LEU A 24 -10.57 0.90 -3.50
C LEU A 24 -9.53 1.83 -2.86
N LEU A 25 -9.14 1.58 -1.61
CA LEU A 25 -8.08 2.33 -0.93
C LEU A 25 -6.75 2.21 -1.69
N LEU A 26 -6.39 0.99 -2.10
CA LEU A 26 -5.16 0.77 -2.87
C LEU A 26 -5.23 1.42 -4.26
N ASP A 27 -6.40 1.43 -4.90
CA ASP A 27 -6.64 2.12 -6.17
C ASP A 27 -6.48 3.63 -6.06
N GLN A 28 -6.97 4.25 -4.98
CA GLN A 28 -6.76 5.68 -4.74
C GLN A 28 -5.26 6.02 -4.60
N ILE A 29 -4.50 5.18 -3.90
CA ILE A 29 -3.04 5.36 -3.75
C ILE A 29 -2.32 5.15 -5.09
N ARG A 30 -2.74 4.14 -5.87
CA ARG A 30 -2.16 3.80 -7.19
C ARG A 30 -2.56 4.77 -8.31
N LYS A 31 -3.62 5.56 -8.13
CA LYS A 31 -4.32 6.30 -9.20
C LYS A 31 -4.80 5.36 -10.32
N THR A 32 -5.34 4.20 -9.92
CA THR A 32 -5.86 3.16 -10.82
C THR A 32 -7.33 2.86 -10.53
N SER A 33 -7.92 1.96 -11.31
CA SER A 33 -9.29 1.45 -11.08
C SER A 33 -9.30 -0.06 -11.31
N VAL A 34 -8.50 -0.79 -10.52
CA VAL A 34 -8.40 -2.25 -10.56
C VAL A 34 -9.72 -2.87 -10.10
N GLN A 35 -10.31 -2.36 -9.02
CA GLN A 35 -11.59 -2.86 -8.49
C GLN A 35 -12.69 -2.89 -9.56
N ALA A 36 -12.78 -1.83 -10.38
CA ALA A 36 -13.79 -1.71 -11.42
C ALA A 36 -13.62 -2.69 -12.59
N ARG A 37 -12.45 -3.32 -12.71
CA ARG A 37 -12.13 -4.30 -13.75
C ARG A 37 -12.35 -5.74 -13.28
N GLU A 38 -12.64 -5.95 -12.01
CA GLU A 38 -12.83 -7.28 -11.44
C GLU A 38 -14.32 -7.60 -11.27
N VAL A 39 -14.62 -8.90 -11.35
CA VAL A 39 -16.00 -9.40 -11.37
C VAL A 39 -16.71 -9.04 -10.07
N GLY A 40 -17.86 -8.39 -10.18
CA GLY A 40 -18.66 -7.97 -9.03
C GLY A 40 -18.03 -6.83 -8.21
N GLY A 41 -16.98 -6.17 -8.71
CA GLY A 41 -16.27 -5.12 -7.95
C GLY A 41 -15.46 -5.65 -6.77
N MET A 42 -15.18 -6.96 -6.75
CA MET A 42 -14.47 -7.65 -5.69
C MET A 42 -13.11 -8.16 -6.20
N THR A 43 -12.07 -8.04 -5.37
CA THR A 43 -10.75 -8.60 -5.69
C THR A 43 -10.80 -10.13 -5.70
N GLN A 44 -10.44 -10.74 -6.83
CA GLN A 44 -10.38 -12.18 -7.08
C GLN A 44 -8.95 -12.71 -7.05
N HIS A 45 -7.96 -11.87 -7.35
CA HIS A 45 -6.55 -12.26 -7.46
C HIS A 45 -5.69 -11.59 -6.39
N ILE A 46 -4.66 -12.30 -5.91
CA ILE A 46 -3.64 -11.68 -5.05
C ILE A 46 -2.73 -10.82 -5.93
N GLY A 47 -2.61 -9.55 -5.57
CA GLY A 47 -1.74 -8.58 -6.24
C GLY A 47 -0.68 -8.02 -5.30
N ALA A 48 0.42 -7.50 -5.88
CA ALA A 48 1.42 -6.75 -5.12
C ALA A 48 1.66 -5.40 -5.79
N SER A 49 1.78 -4.35 -4.99
CA SER A 49 2.05 -2.99 -5.47
C SER A 49 3.15 -2.36 -4.63
N PHE A 50 4.18 -1.81 -5.28
CA PHE A 50 5.22 -1.07 -4.60
C PHE A 50 4.84 0.42 -4.53
N PHE A 51 4.79 0.97 -3.32
CA PHE A 51 4.56 2.38 -3.06
C PHE A 51 5.87 3.03 -2.61
N PRO A 52 6.52 3.81 -3.48
CA PRO A 52 7.74 4.54 -3.14
C PRO A 52 7.50 5.53 -2.01
N MET A 53 8.56 5.82 -1.25
CA MET A 53 8.48 6.79 -0.15
C MET A 53 8.04 8.19 -0.62
N GLU A 54 8.36 8.55 -1.87
CA GLU A 54 7.95 9.80 -2.52
C GLU A 54 6.42 9.89 -2.60
N THR A 55 5.76 8.86 -3.14
CA THR A 55 4.30 8.76 -3.21
C THR A 55 3.67 8.83 -1.82
N LEU A 56 4.25 8.14 -0.84
CA LEU A 56 3.74 8.15 0.53
C LEU A 56 3.89 9.53 1.20
N LYS A 57 4.95 10.28 0.88
CA LYS A 57 5.14 11.66 1.37
C LYS A 57 4.16 12.64 0.74
N GLU A 58 3.78 12.45 -0.52
CA GLU A 58 2.75 13.29 -1.15
C GLU A 58 1.39 13.09 -0.49
N ILE A 59 1.04 11.84 -0.17
CA ILE A 59 -0.27 11.48 0.40
C ILE A 59 -0.34 11.81 1.90
N ALA A 60 0.68 11.43 2.67
CA ALA A 60 0.68 11.50 4.13
C ALA A 60 1.61 12.58 4.71
N GLY A 61 2.23 13.43 3.88
CA GLY A 61 3.25 14.39 4.27
C GLY A 61 2.93 15.26 5.50
N PRO A 62 1.73 15.86 5.62
CA PRO A 62 1.35 16.62 6.81
C PRO A 62 1.35 15.76 8.08
N PHE A 63 0.85 14.52 7.99
CA PHE A 63 0.77 13.59 9.11
C PHE A 63 2.14 13.04 9.51
N LEU A 64 2.99 12.73 8.53
CA LEU A 64 4.35 12.23 8.76
C LEU A 64 5.20 13.24 9.55
N LYS A 65 5.00 14.55 9.32
CA LYS A 65 5.67 15.61 10.08
C LYS A 65 5.24 15.67 11.55
N MET A 66 4.00 15.29 11.84
CA MET A 66 3.45 15.30 13.22
C MET A 66 3.97 14.15 14.08
N ILE A 67 4.32 13.01 13.48
CA ILE A 67 4.80 11.82 14.21
C ILE A 67 6.23 12.01 14.77
N GLY A 68 6.97 13.02 14.30
CA GLY A 68 8.27 13.41 14.87
C GLY A 68 9.41 12.41 14.67
N GLY A 69 9.24 11.43 13.77
CA GLY A 69 10.23 10.40 13.47
C GLY A 69 10.80 10.48 12.05
N GLU A 70 12.07 10.11 11.88
CA GLU A 70 12.70 10.02 10.56
C GLU A 70 12.40 8.65 9.92
N ILE A 71 11.61 8.64 8.84
CA ILE A 71 11.30 7.42 8.10
C ILE A 71 12.42 7.11 7.10
N ARG A 72 13.14 6.02 7.32
CA ARG A 72 14.29 5.56 6.52
C ARG A 72 14.01 4.25 5.78
N ILE A 73 12.86 4.14 5.12
CA ILE A 73 12.51 2.99 4.27
C ILE A 73 12.39 3.44 2.81
N PRO A 74 12.70 2.56 1.84
CA PRO A 74 12.58 2.89 0.41
C PRO A 74 11.12 3.03 -0.05
N GLY A 75 10.17 2.53 0.73
CA GLY A 75 8.76 2.50 0.40
C GLY A 75 8.07 1.32 1.09
N LEU A 76 6.86 0.99 0.65
CA LEU A 76 6.07 -0.15 1.11
C LEU A 76 5.78 -1.10 -0.05
N LEU A 77 5.91 -2.41 0.17
CA LEU A 77 5.35 -3.41 -0.74
C LEU A 77 4.01 -3.86 -0.18
N VAL A 78 2.92 -3.53 -0.86
CA VAL A 78 1.58 -3.84 -0.38
C VAL A 78 1.01 -5.04 -1.13
N ILE A 79 0.49 -6.00 -0.38
CA ILE A 79 -0.22 -7.18 -0.87
C ILE A 79 -1.72 -6.90 -0.77
N ASP A 80 -2.39 -6.97 -1.91
CA ASP A 80 -3.83 -6.90 -2.05
C ASP A 80 -4.40 -8.32 -2.04
N THR A 81 -5.29 -8.61 -1.10
CA THR A 81 -5.84 -9.97 -0.91
C THR A 81 -7.27 -10.04 -1.40
N PRO A 82 -7.67 -11.16 -2.03
CA PRO A 82 -9.05 -11.38 -2.39
C PRO A 82 -9.94 -11.45 -1.15
N GLY A 83 -11.21 -11.08 -1.34
CA GLY A 83 -12.26 -11.29 -0.36
C GLY A 83 -13.35 -12.13 -0.99
N HIS A 84 -13.75 -13.19 -0.31
CA HIS A 84 -14.99 -13.93 -0.54
C HIS A 84 -15.69 -14.04 0.81
N GLU A 85 -17.01 -14.17 0.81
CA GLU A 85 -17.73 -14.61 2.02
C GLU A 85 -17.24 -15.98 2.49
#